data_AF-A0A4U0WUE5-F1
#
_entry.id   AF-A0A4U0WUE5-F1
#
_cell.length_a   1.000
_cell.length_b   1.000
_cell.length_c   1.000
_cell.angle_alpha   90.00
_cell.angle_beta   90.00
_cell.angle_gamma   90.00
#
_symmetry.space_group_name_H-M   'P 1'
#
loop_
_entity.id
_entity.type
_entity.pdbx_description
1 polymer ?
#
loop_
_entity_poly.entity_id
_entity_poly.type
_entity_poly.pdbx_seq_one_letter_code
_entity_poly.pdbx_strand_id
1 'polypeptide(L)'
;EEIRLLVPPRLQLVDDWRLVYSLEQNGSSLSTLYQKCEEFWGKRAGFVLVVRDGGGGVFGAYLTDAPRPRPHYYGTGECFLWRASVLPAIPTLASLPPPPSEDTTNAQRMTTIGVEKRWGSSGSLTPVTNGGSNVNGNGQGGARSGTSTPERIRFKAFPYSGMNDYMVFCETGFLSLGGGDGHYGLWLDNSLEKGVSSSCPTFGNEPLSDEGKKFDILGVELWYVGATG
;
A
#
# COMPACT_ATOMS: atom_id res chain seq x y z
N GLU A 1 -0.42 -8.09 -1.30
CA GLU A 1 -1.17 -8.17 -2.58
C GLU A 1 -1.32 -6.82 -3.29
N GLU A 2 -1.50 -5.70 -2.58
CA GLU A 2 -1.79 -4.39 -3.21
C GLU A 2 -0.67 -3.85 -4.14
N ILE A 3 0.60 -4.24 -3.95
CA ILE A 3 1.70 -3.87 -4.87
C ILE A 3 1.43 -4.41 -6.29
N ARG A 4 0.71 -5.52 -6.46
CA ARG A 4 0.38 -6.09 -7.77
C ARG A 4 -0.31 -5.07 -8.68
N LEU A 5 -1.14 -4.20 -8.13
CA LEU A 5 -1.84 -3.16 -8.89
C LEU A 5 -0.90 -2.08 -9.46
N LEU A 6 0.31 -1.98 -8.93
CA LEU A 6 1.33 -1.01 -9.35
C LEU A 6 2.29 -1.59 -10.41
N VAL A 7 2.41 -2.91 -10.47
CA VAL A 7 3.27 -3.60 -11.44
C VAL A 7 2.66 -3.50 -12.85
N PRO A 8 3.46 -3.45 -13.94
CA PRO A 8 2.93 -3.38 -15.31
C PRO A 8 1.81 -4.40 -15.60
N PRO A 9 0.73 -4.02 -16.33
CA PRO A 9 -0.45 -4.88 -16.56
C PRO A 9 -0.14 -6.30 -17.03
N ARG A 10 0.90 -6.45 -17.86
CA ARG A 10 1.37 -7.75 -18.37
C ARG A 10 1.79 -8.74 -17.27
N LEU A 11 2.25 -8.23 -16.13
CA LEU A 11 2.69 -9.02 -14.98
C LEU A 11 1.61 -9.12 -13.89
N GLN A 12 0.56 -8.29 -13.95
CA GLN A 12 -0.57 -8.37 -13.01
C GLN A 12 -1.33 -9.68 -13.13
N LEU A 13 -1.31 -10.29 -14.33
CA LEU A 13 -1.94 -11.57 -14.65
C LEU A 13 -1.11 -12.78 -14.21
N VAL A 14 0.11 -12.57 -13.70
CA VAL A 14 0.97 -13.66 -13.23
C VAL A 14 0.67 -13.91 -11.76
N ASP A 15 0.03 -15.04 -11.46
CA ASP A 15 -0.36 -15.38 -10.10
C ASP A 15 0.86 -15.75 -9.23
N ASP A 16 1.90 -16.32 -9.83
CA ASP A 16 3.07 -16.82 -9.08
C ASP A 16 4.17 -15.76 -8.92
N TRP A 17 4.40 -15.35 -7.67
CA TRP A 17 5.59 -14.58 -7.27
C TRP A 17 6.56 -15.53 -6.56
N ARG A 18 7.81 -15.56 -6.99
CA ARG A 18 8.85 -16.42 -6.40
C ARG A 18 9.77 -15.58 -5.52
N LEU A 19 9.91 -15.95 -4.25
CA LEU A 19 10.93 -15.35 -3.39
C LEU A 19 12.32 -15.75 -3.91
N VAL A 20 13.11 -14.76 -4.32
CA VAL A 20 14.50 -14.96 -4.80
C VAL A 20 15.45 -14.88 -3.63
N TYR A 21 15.32 -13.84 -2.82
CA TYR A 21 16.20 -13.57 -1.70
C TYR A 21 15.40 -13.01 -0.52
N SER A 22 15.76 -13.43 0.69
CA SER A 22 15.29 -12.83 1.94
C SER A 22 16.46 -12.74 2.91
N LEU A 23 16.63 -11.58 3.54
CA LEU A 23 17.67 -11.34 4.55
C LEU A 23 17.58 -12.36 5.68
N GLU A 24 16.37 -12.71 6.11
CA GLU A 24 16.12 -13.69 7.17
C GLU A 24 16.57 -15.11 6.77
N GLN A 25 16.32 -15.50 5.52
CA GLN A 25 16.63 -16.86 5.05
C GLN A 25 18.06 -17.01 4.51
N ASN A 26 18.68 -15.92 4.06
CA ASN A 26 19.90 -15.96 3.25
C ASN A 26 21.06 -15.14 3.82
N GLY A 27 20.85 -14.46 4.94
CA GLY A 27 21.86 -13.66 5.63
C GLY A 27 22.08 -12.29 5.00
N SER A 28 22.72 -11.40 5.75
CA SER A 28 22.89 -9.98 5.47
C SER A 28 24.09 -9.71 4.55
N SER A 29 23.98 -10.14 3.28
CA SER A 29 25.01 -9.92 2.27
C SER A 29 24.43 -9.59 0.91
N LEU A 30 24.75 -8.41 0.40
CA LEU A 30 24.38 -7.99 -0.94
C LEU A 30 24.99 -8.89 -2.03
N SER A 31 26.20 -9.42 -1.79
CA SER A 31 26.81 -10.42 -2.68
C SER A 31 25.96 -11.67 -2.82
N THR A 32 25.36 -12.16 -1.73
CA THR A 32 24.44 -13.31 -1.77
C THR A 32 23.15 -12.97 -2.53
N LEU A 33 22.62 -11.76 -2.38
CA LEU A 33 21.48 -11.29 -3.17
C LEU A 33 21.81 -11.34 -4.67
N TYR A 34 22.97 -10.82 -5.09
CA TYR A 34 23.39 -10.86 -6.50
C TYR A 34 23.59 -12.29 -7.03
N GLN A 35 24.22 -13.18 -6.25
CA GLN A 35 24.38 -14.59 -6.61
C GLN A 35 23.03 -15.27 -6.87
N LYS A 36 22.02 -14.98 -6.06
CA LYS A 36 20.66 -15.53 -6.26
C LYS A 36 19.95 -14.95 -7.47
N CYS A 37 20.32 -13.75 -7.91
CA CYS A 37 19.75 -13.12 -9.10
C CYS A 37 20.30 -13.69 -10.41
N GLU A 38 21.45 -14.40 -10.39
CA GLU A 38 22.11 -14.92 -11.60
C GLU A 38 21.21 -15.81 -12.45
N GLU A 39 20.37 -16.64 -11.81
CA GLU A 39 19.41 -17.53 -12.48
C GLU A 39 18.38 -16.76 -13.33
N PHE A 40 18.19 -15.46 -13.07
CA PHE A 40 17.17 -14.64 -13.71
C PHE A 40 17.73 -13.58 -14.65
N TRP A 41 19.05 -13.51 -14.84
CA TRP A 41 19.65 -12.55 -15.77
C TRP A 41 19.22 -12.82 -17.21
N GLY A 42 18.70 -11.78 -17.87
CA GLY A 42 18.21 -11.86 -19.25
C GLY A 42 16.79 -12.42 -19.41
N LYS A 43 16.13 -12.87 -18.33
CA LYS A 43 14.72 -13.27 -18.37
C LYS A 43 13.83 -12.02 -18.46
N ARG A 44 12.78 -12.06 -19.28
CA ARG A 44 11.78 -10.98 -19.38
C ARG A 44 10.80 -11.08 -18.22
N ALA A 45 11.21 -10.58 -17.06
CA ALA A 45 10.43 -10.58 -15.82
C ALA A 45 10.53 -9.22 -15.11
N GLY A 46 9.81 -9.08 -14.00
CA GLY A 46 9.95 -7.97 -13.07
C GLY A 46 10.45 -8.45 -11.72
N PHE A 47 11.03 -7.54 -10.94
CA PHE A 47 11.51 -7.82 -9.60
C PHE A 47 10.92 -6.79 -8.63
N VAL A 48 10.44 -7.24 -7.48
CA VAL A 48 9.96 -6.37 -6.41
C VAL A 48 10.93 -6.49 -5.24
N LEU A 49 11.66 -5.40 -4.99
CA LEU A 49 12.46 -5.22 -3.81
C LEU A 49 11.56 -4.67 -2.69
N VAL A 50 11.59 -5.32 -1.54
CA VAL A 50 10.90 -4.92 -0.31
C VAL A 50 11.96 -4.68 0.75
N VAL A 51 11.88 -3.53 1.41
CA VAL A 51 12.72 -3.13 2.53
C VAL A 51 11.80 -2.83 3.71
N ARG A 52 12.17 -3.37 4.87
CA ARG A 52 11.56 -3.03 6.15
C ARG A 52 12.62 -2.34 7.00
N ASP A 53 12.32 -1.13 7.46
CA ASP A 53 13.23 -0.35 8.29
C ASP A 53 13.04 -0.60 9.81
N GLY A 54 13.85 0.06 10.64
CA GLY A 54 13.81 0.02 12.09
C GLY A 54 12.58 0.68 12.70
N GLY A 55 12.01 1.66 12.00
CA GLY A 55 10.77 2.37 12.33
C GLY A 55 9.50 1.58 12.00
N GLY A 56 9.61 0.42 11.36
CA GLY A 56 8.48 -0.41 10.93
C GLY A 56 7.87 0.01 9.59
N GLY A 57 8.47 0.98 8.91
CA GLY A 57 8.15 1.38 7.54
C GLY A 57 8.46 0.27 6.55
N VAL A 58 7.60 0.12 5.54
CA VAL A 58 7.78 -0.84 4.45
C VAL A 58 7.75 -0.10 3.12
N PHE A 59 8.82 -0.21 2.37
CA PHE A 59 9.00 0.47 1.09
C PHE A 59 9.94 -0.30 0.19
N GLY A 60 10.14 0.16 -1.03
CA GLY A 60 11.08 -0.48 -1.92
C GLY A 60 10.92 -0.02 -3.35
N ALA A 61 11.16 -0.95 -4.27
CA ALA A 61 11.17 -0.64 -5.69
C ALA A 61 10.66 -1.81 -6.53
N TYR A 62 10.18 -1.48 -7.72
CA TYR A 62 10.02 -2.42 -8.81
C TYR A 62 11.13 -2.19 -9.83
N LEU A 63 11.76 -3.28 -10.27
CA LEU A 63 12.84 -3.30 -11.25
C LEU A 63 12.44 -4.15 -12.45
N THR A 64 12.85 -3.71 -13.64
CA THR A 64 12.66 -4.48 -14.89
C THR A 64 13.71 -5.54 -15.14
N ASP A 65 14.82 -5.48 -14.41
CA ASP A 65 15.99 -6.32 -14.59
C ASP A 65 16.45 -6.80 -13.22
N ALA A 66 16.99 -8.02 -13.14
CA ALA A 66 17.48 -8.55 -11.88
C ALA A 66 18.68 -7.72 -11.38
N PRO A 67 18.76 -7.42 -10.07
CA PRO A 67 19.92 -6.77 -9.47
C PRO A 67 21.22 -7.48 -9.83
N ARG A 68 22.16 -6.74 -10.43
CA ARG A 68 23.51 -7.23 -10.75
C ARG A 68 24.54 -6.11 -10.84
N PRO A 69 25.77 -6.32 -10.33
CA PRO A 69 26.84 -5.34 -10.46
C PRO A 69 27.11 -4.96 -11.92
N ARG A 70 27.11 -3.66 -12.22
CA ARG A 70 27.44 -3.11 -13.54
C ARG A 70 28.12 -1.75 -13.41
N PRO A 71 29.03 -1.38 -14.34
CA PRO A 71 29.71 -0.08 -14.31
C PRO A 71 28.82 1.10 -14.77
N HIS A 72 27.54 0.86 -15.08
CA HIS A 72 26.60 1.87 -15.57
C HIS A 72 25.19 1.60 -15.05
N TYR A 73 24.36 2.65 -15.06
CA TYR A 73 22.94 2.57 -14.76
C TYR A 73 22.19 1.70 -15.76
N TYR A 74 21.14 1.02 -15.30
CA TYR A 74 20.29 0.19 -16.14
C TYR A 74 18.85 0.13 -15.64
N GLY A 75 18.02 -0.60 -16.38
CA GLY A 75 16.57 -0.68 -16.17
C GLY A 75 15.84 0.07 -17.27
N THR A 76 14.51 0.07 -17.20
CA THR A 76 13.66 0.84 -18.12
C THR A 76 12.79 1.82 -17.35
N GLY A 77 12.08 2.69 -18.08
CA GLY A 77 11.09 3.59 -17.51
C GLY A 77 9.87 2.90 -16.85
N GLU A 78 9.77 1.56 -16.88
CA GLU A 78 8.78 0.83 -16.08
C GLU A 78 9.22 0.68 -14.61
N CYS A 79 10.49 0.96 -14.26
CA CYS A 79 10.94 0.96 -12.87
C CYS A 79 10.21 2.04 -12.07
N PHE A 80 9.93 1.77 -10.80
CA PHE A 80 9.32 2.75 -9.90
C PHE A 80 9.70 2.46 -8.45
N LEU A 81 9.66 3.50 -7.60
CA LEU A 81 9.74 3.34 -6.15
C LEU A 81 8.34 3.25 -5.55
N TRP A 82 8.20 2.65 -4.38
CA TRP A 82 6.93 2.62 -3.67
C TRP A 82 7.16 2.64 -2.16
N ARG A 83 6.15 3.11 -1.43
CA ARG A 83 6.09 3.00 0.04
C ARG A 83 4.69 2.64 0.51
N ALA A 84 4.62 1.91 1.61
CA ALA A 84 3.39 1.57 2.32
C ALA A 84 3.32 2.37 3.61
N SER A 85 2.18 3.01 3.86
CA SER A 85 1.88 3.70 5.12
C SER A 85 0.75 2.98 5.83
N VAL A 86 0.96 2.58 7.07
CA VAL A 86 -0.11 2.09 7.94
C VAL A 86 -0.84 3.31 8.46
N LEU A 87 -2.08 3.51 8.02
CA LEU A 87 -2.90 4.59 8.56
C LEU A 87 -3.50 4.09 9.88
N PRO A 88 -3.32 4.82 10.99
CA PRO A 88 -4.03 4.49 12.22
C PRO A 88 -5.52 4.51 11.92
N ALA A 89 -6.23 3.48 12.38
CA ALA A 89 -7.68 3.43 12.28
C ALA A 89 -8.24 4.76 12.82
N ILE A 90 -9.00 5.47 11.99
CA ILE A 90 -9.69 6.69 12.44
C ILE A 90 -10.52 6.27 13.67
N PRO A 91 -10.32 6.87 14.86
CA PRO A 91 -11.27 6.66 15.94
C PRO A 91 -12.61 7.13 15.39
N THR A 92 -13.56 6.19 15.33
CA THR A 92 -14.95 6.33 14.88
C THR A 92 -15.46 7.77 14.88
N LEU A 93 -16.17 8.12 13.81
CA LEU A 93 -16.91 9.36 13.55
C LEU A 93 -18.00 9.70 14.60
N ALA A 94 -17.71 9.50 15.88
CA ALA A 94 -18.56 9.73 17.04
C ALA A 94 -18.20 11.03 17.79
N SER A 95 -17.21 11.79 17.32
CA SER A 95 -16.79 13.07 17.94
C SER A 95 -16.89 14.30 17.04
N LEU A 96 -17.43 14.16 15.82
CA LEU A 96 -17.81 15.35 15.06
C LEU A 96 -19.11 15.89 15.67
N PRO A 97 -19.16 17.17 16.09
CA PRO A 97 -20.44 17.79 16.42
C PRO A 97 -21.36 17.66 15.20
N PRO A 98 -22.65 17.33 15.39
CA PRO A 98 -23.58 17.30 14.28
C PRO A 98 -23.52 18.68 13.57
N PRO A 99 -23.61 18.71 12.23
CA PRO A 99 -23.76 19.98 11.52
C PRO A 99 -24.95 20.72 12.15
N PRO A 100 -24.84 22.05 12.39
CA PRO A 100 -25.92 22.81 13.00
C PRO A 100 -27.17 22.54 12.17
N SER A 101 -28.15 21.89 12.79
CA SER A 101 -29.46 21.71 12.18
C SER A 101 -30.02 23.11 11.99
N GLU A 102 -30.24 23.53 10.75
CA GLU A 102 -30.94 24.78 10.44
C GLU A 102 -32.38 24.67 10.95
N ASP A 103 -32.57 24.98 12.22
CA ASP A 103 -33.87 25.34 12.79
C ASP A 103 -34.13 26.81 12.44
N THR A 104 -34.95 27.04 11.41
CA THR A 104 -35.65 28.32 11.24
C THR A 104 -37.16 28.09 11.24
N THR A 105 -37.68 27.68 12.40
CA THR A 105 -39.12 27.66 12.65
C THR A 105 -39.57 29.01 13.20
N ASN A 106 -40.31 29.74 12.35
CA ASN A 106 -41.24 30.89 12.57
C ASN A 106 -40.73 32.31 12.24
N ALA A 107 -41.11 32.87 11.08
CA ALA A 107 -42.29 33.76 10.93
C ALA A 107 -42.37 34.52 9.58
N GLN A 108 -43.44 34.20 8.82
CA GLN A 108 -44.32 35.09 8.01
C GLN A 108 -44.01 35.46 6.52
N ARG A 109 -44.91 34.93 5.64
CA ARG A 109 -45.49 35.44 4.35
C ARG A 109 -44.53 35.59 3.13
N MET A 110 -44.77 35.05 1.92
CA MET A 110 -45.97 35.05 1.04
C MET A 110 -45.94 33.89 -0.02
N THR A 111 -47.04 33.12 -0.14
CA THR A 111 -48.02 32.96 -1.28
C THR A 111 -47.79 31.87 -2.36
N THR A 112 -48.57 30.77 -2.22
CA THR A 112 -49.54 30.13 -3.19
C THR A 112 -49.02 29.65 -4.57
N ILE A 113 -49.31 28.47 -5.16
CA ILE A 113 -50.45 27.54 -5.36
C ILE A 113 -49.78 26.20 -5.82
N GLY A 114 -50.10 24.95 -5.46
CA GLY A 114 -51.37 24.22 -5.32
C GLY A 114 -51.45 23.14 -6.42
N VAL A 115 -51.49 21.85 -6.04
CA VAL A 115 -52.33 20.75 -6.60
C VAL A 115 -51.83 19.39 -6.08
N GLU A 116 -52.66 18.75 -5.25
CA GLU A 116 -52.58 17.33 -4.88
C GLU A 116 -53.26 16.45 -5.95
N LYS A 117 -52.84 15.17 -6.08
CA LYS A 117 -53.80 14.10 -6.33
C LYS A 117 -53.33 12.71 -5.85
N ARG A 118 -54.13 12.19 -4.90
CA ARG A 118 -54.21 10.80 -4.40
C ARG A 118 -54.70 9.80 -5.45
N TRP A 119 -54.26 8.54 -5.33
CA TRP A 119 -55.03 7.27 -5.36
C TRP A 119 -54.05 6.14 -4.97
N GLY A 120 -54.26 5.16 -4.07
CA GLY A 120 -55.41 4.31 -3.74
C GLY A 120 -54.92 2.85 -3.89
N SER A 121 -54.48 2.18 -2.81
CA SER A 121 -55.19 1.17 -2.00
C SER A 121 -55.35 -0.24 -2.61
N SER A 122 -54.83 -1.25 -1.88
CA SER A 122 -55.31 -2.65 -1.72
C SER A 122 -54.34 -3.32 -0.73
N GLY A 123 -54.71 -3.72 0.50
CA GLY A 123 -55.65 -4.79 0.86
C GLY A 123 -54.83 -6.09 1.04
N SER A 124 -54.96 -6.95 2.05
CA SER A 124 -55.92 -7.10 3.14
C SER A 124 -55.53 -8.36 3.96
N LEU A 125 -55.50 -8.20 5.29
CA LEU A 125 -56.01 -9.08 6.35
C LEU A 125 -55.38 -10.46 6.73
N THR A 126 -55.44 -10.63 8.06
CA THR A 126 -55.00 -11.64 9.07
C THR A 126 -56.01 -12.83 9.17
N PRO A 127 -56.21 -13.63 10.27
CA PRO A 127 -55.54 -13.80 11.59
C PRO A 127 -55.46 -15.28 12.11
N VAL A 128 -54.99 -15.49 13.37
CA VAL A 128 -55.59 -16.35 14.46
C VAL A 128 -54.53 -16.67 15.55
N THR A 129 -54.57 -16.01 16.73
CA THR A 129 -54.94 -16.47 18.11
C THR A 129 -54.15 -17.69 18.66
N ASN A 130 -53.72 -17.83 19.92
CA ASN A 130 -54.16 -17.25 21.20
C ASN A 130 -53.16 -17.65 22.34
N GLY A 131 -53.04 -16.83 23.39
CA GLY A 131 -52.89 -17.30 24.78
C GLY A 131 -51.51 -17.33 25.47
N GLY A 132 -51.34 -16.50 26.51
CA GLY A 132 -50.85 -17.01 27.82
C GLY A 132 -49.53 -16.48 28.41
N SER A 133 -49.67 -15.58 29.39
CA SER A 133 -48.99 -15.56 30.72
C SER A 133 -47.50 -15.16 30.92
N ASN A 134 -47.32 -14.30 31.93
CA ASN A 134 -46.11 -13.86 32.64
C ASN A 134 -45.07 -14.96 32.97
N VAL A 135 -43.79 -14.58 33.07
CA VAL A 135 -42.93 -14.60 34.30
C VAL A 135 -41.45 -14.32 33.96
N ASN A 136 -40.79 -13.58 34.87
CA ASN A 136 -39.35 -13.30 35.07
C ASN A 136 -38.32 -14.30 34.50
N GLY A 137 -37.16 -13.77 34.07
CA GLY A 137 -35.94 -14.59 33.97
C GLY A 137 -34.75 -13.92 33.29
N ASN A 138 -33.90 -13.30 34.11
CA ASN A 138 -32.50 -12.93 33.91
C ASN A 138 -31.79 -13.57 32.68
N GLY A 139 -31.36 -12.75 31.73
CA GLY A 139 -30.51 -13.15 30.61
C GLY A 139 -29.58 -12.01 30.20
N GLN A 140 -28.32 -12.08 30.64
CA GLN A 140 -27.25 -11.19 30.23
C GLN A 140 -27.10 -11.24 28.70
N GLY A 141 -27.61 -10.21 28.03
CA GLY A 141 -27.37 -9.96 26.62
C GLY A 141 -25.90 -9.59 26.41
N GLY A 142 -25.14 -10.49 25.81
CA GLY A 142 -23.80 -10.20 25.33
C GLY A 142 -23.82 -9.06 24.32
N ALA A 143 -23.31 -7.90 24.72
CA ALA A 143 -22.92 -6.84 23.80
C ALA A 143 -21.64 -7.27 23.09
N ARG A 144 -21.82 -8.00 21.98
CA ARG A 144 -20.73 -8.36 21.08
C ARG A 144 -20.31 -7.16 20.25
N SER A 145 -18.99 -7.04 20.14
CA SER A 145 -18.27 -6.58 18.96
C SER A 145 -18.31 -5.08 18.69
N GLY A 146 -17.42 -4.35 19.37
CA GLY A 146 -16.84 -3.15 18.78
C GLY A 146 -16.19 -3.55 17.45
N THR A 147 -16.72 -3.05 16.34
CA THR A 147 -16.08 -3.14 15.03
C THR A 147 -14.86 -2.24 15.06
N SER A 148 -13.70 -2.79 15.39
CA SER A 148 -12.42 -2.23 15.01
C SER A 148 -12.38 -2.22 13.48
N THR A 149 -12.44 -1.05 12.84
CA THR A 149 -12.04 -0.97 11.44
C THR A 149 -10.58 -1.42 11.34
N PRO A 150 -10.23 -2.41 10.50
CA PRO A 150 -8.85 -2.85 10.39
C PRO A 150 -7.95 -1.68 9.96
N GLU A 151 -6.71 -1.68 10.45
CA GLU A 151 -5.67 -0.77 9.96
C GLU A 151 -5.65 -0.80 8.43
N ARG A 152 -5.70 0.38 7.80
CA ARG A 152 -5.69 0.47 6.35
C ARG A 152 -4.27 0.76 5.89
N ILE A 153 -3.66 -0.21 5.23
CA ILE A 153 -2.40 0.01 4.53
C ILE A 153 -2.70 0.84 3.27
N ARG A 154 -1.90 1.88 3.03
CA ARG A 154 -1.96 2.68 1.80
C ARG A 154 -0.64 2.62 1.07
N PHE A 155 -0.67 2.22 -0.20
CA PHE A 155 0.50 2.25 -1.06
C PHE A 155 0.58 3.58 -1.84
N LYS A 156 1.79 4.11 -1.96
CA LYS A 156 2.13 5.23 -2.83
C LYS A 156 3.25 4.78 -3.76
N ALA A 157 3.03 4.92 -5.07
CA ALA A 157 4.04 4.66 -6.09
C ALA A 157 4.64 5.98 -6.60
N PHE A 158 5.91 5.92 -7.00
CA PHE A 158 6.69 6.99 -7.58
C PHE A 158 7.22 6.51 -8.94
N PRO A 159 6.43 6.71 -10.01
CA PRO A 159 6.80 6.26 -11.34
C PRO A 159 7.98 7.06 -11.90
N TYR A 160 8.58 6.54 -12.97
CA TYR A 160 9.62 7.24 -13.71
C TYR A 160 9.15 8.64 -14.16
N SER A 161 9.97 9.66 -13.90
CA SER A 161 9.66 11.06 -14.18
C SER A 161 9.99 11.51 -15.61
N GLY A 162 10.85 10.78 -16.32
CA GLY A 162 11.40 11.21 -17.63
C GLY A 162 12.61 12.15 -17.56
N MET A 163 13.11 12.48 -16.36
CA MET A 163 14.18 13.50 -16.22
C MET A 163 15.60 12.98 -16.52
N ASN A 164 15.86 11.69 -16.27
CA ASN A 164 17.14 11.02 -16.55
C ASN A 164 16.98 9.50 -16.47
N ASP A 165 17.95 8.75 -17.01
CA ASP A 165 17.86 7.29 -17.05
C ASP A 165 18.68 6.58 -15.94
N TYR A 166 18.77 7.20 -14.76
CA TYR A 166 19.53 6.67 -13.62
C TYR A 166 18.69 5.71 -12.75
N MET A 167 18.04 4.70 -13.36
CA MET A 167 17.05 3.85 -12.67
C MET A 167 17.66 2.90 -11.64
N VAL A 168 18.62 2.05 -12.02
CA VAL A 168 19.25 1.06 -11.14
C VAL A 168 20.75 1.13 -11.29
N PHE A 169 21.48 1.22 -10.18
CA PHE A 169 22.93 1.12 -10.17
C PHE A 169 23.41 0.22 -9.04
N CYS A 170 24.18 -0.79 -9.41
CA CYS A 170 24.63 -1.83 -8.52
C CYS A 170 26.15 -1.92 -8.60
N GLU A 171 26.79 -1.85 -7.44
CA GLU A 171 28.19 -2.19 -7.26
C GLU A 171 28.30 -3.32 -6.23
N THR A 172 29.51 -3.84 -6.03
CA THR A 172 29.79 -4.77 -4.95
C THR A 172 29.56 -4.14 -3.56
N GLY A 173 29.71 -2.82 -3.46
CA GLY A 173 29.57 -2.06 -2.22
C GLY A 173 28.15 -1.59 -1.90
N PHE A 174 27.26 -1.52 -2.89
CA PHE A 174 25.90 -1.00 -2.69
C PHE A 174 24.94 -1.35 -3.82
N LEU A 175 23.64 -1.23 -3.51
CA LEU A 175 22.53 -1.26 -4.45
C LEU A 175 21.82 0.09 -4.39
N SER A 176 21.61 0.76 -5.53
CA SER A 176 20.83 2.00 -5.59
C SER A 176 19.78 1.99 -6.68
N LEU A 177 18.69 2.70 -6.40
CA LEU A 177 17.53 2.89 -7.26
C LEU A 177 17.18 4.37 -7.32
N GLY A 178 17.22 4.93 -8.52
CA GLY A 178 16.89 6.33 -8.82
C GLY A 178 17.99 7.27 -8.38
N GLY A 179 18.86 7.67 -9.30
CA GLY A 179 19.95 8.60 -9.05
C GLY A 179 19.66 10.04 -9.46
N GLY A 180 20.69 10.88 -9.38
CA GLY A 180 20.68 12.26 -9.85
C GLY A 180 20.82 13.28 -8.72
N ASP A 181 21.39 14.43 -9.04
CA ASP A 181 21.69 15.53 -8.10
C ASP A 181 22.48 15.11 -6.85
N GLY A 182 23.27 14.03 -6.93
CA GLY A 182 24.06 13.51 -5.81
C GLY A 182 23.23 12.75 -4.76
N HIS A 183 21.99 12.39 -5.08
CA HIS A 183 21.07 11.69 -4.19
C HIS A 183 20.56 10.39 -4.82
N TYR A 184 20.10 9.48 -3.96
CA TYR A 184 19.46 8.23 -4.35
C TYR A 184 18.04 8.19 -3.80
N GLY A 185 17.11 7.74 -4.63
CA GLY A 185 15.73 7.45 -4.22
C GLY A 185 15.70 6.35 -3.17
N LEU A 186 16.49 5.29 -3.40
CA LEU A 186 16.79 4.25 -2.43
C LEU A 186 18.24 3.77 -2.63
N TRP A 187 18.97 3.60 -1.54
CA TRP A 187 20.34 3.07 -1.52
C TRP A 187 20.48 2.14 -0.32
N LEU A 188 21.10 0.98 -0.51
CA LEU A 188 21.40 -0.01 0.52
C LEU A 188 22.89 -0.36 0.48
N ASP A 189 23.51 -0.53 1.63
CA ASP A 189 24.91 -0.95 1.75
C ASP A 189 25.11 -2.44 1.45
N ASN A 190 26.37 -2.88 1.43
CA ASN A 190 26.74 -4.26 1.13
C ASN A 190 26.39 -5.27 2.23
N SER A 191 26.30 -4.83 3.49
CA SER A 191 25.86 -5.64 4.62
C SER A 191 24.34 -5.69 4.75
N LEU A 192 23.58 -4.89 4.00
CA LEU A 192 22.13 -4.77 4.12
C LEU A 192 21.70 -4.40 5.55
N GLU A 193 22.49 -3.54 6.20
CA GLU A 193 22.26 -3.06 7.56
C GLU A 193 21.82 -1.60 7.57
N LYS A 194 22.37 -0.78 6.66
CA LYS A 194 22.07 0.64 6.55
C LYS A 194 21.53 1.00 5.17
N GLY A 195 20.55 1.88 5.16
CA GLY A 195 20.01 2.43 3.92
C GLY A 195 19.92 3.96 3.95
N VAL A 196 19.81 4.51 2.75
CA VAL A 196 19.58 5.94 2.50
C VAL A 196 18.45 6.10 1.51
N SER A 197 17.55 7.05 1.77
CA SER A 197 16.52 7.47 0.82
C SER A 197 16.40 8.98 0.82
N SER A 198 16.33 9.57 -0.37
CA SER A 198 16.16 11.00 -0.57
C SER A 198 15.32 11.25 -1.82
N SER A 199 14.91 12.50 -2.02
CA SER A 199 14.31 12.88 -3.29
C SER A 199 15.35 12.75 -4.41
N CYS A 200 14.96 12.12 -5.52
CA CYS A 200 15.78 12.06 -6.72
C CYS A 200 14.99 12.50 -7.96
N PRO A 201 15.66 13.09 -8.96
CA PRO A 201 14.99 13.50 -10.20
C PRO A 201 14.45 12.33 -11.01
N THR A 202 15.02 11.11 -10.93
CA THR A 202 14.55 9.95 -11.71
C THR A 202 13.10 9.57 -11.40
N PHE A 203 12.67 9.63 -10.13
CA PHE A 203 11.33 9.20 -9.72
C PHE A 203 10.49 10.31 -9.08
N GLY A 204 11.09 11.48 -8.80
CA GLY A 204 10.40 12.56 -8.10
C GLY A 204 9.85 12.13 -6.75
N ASN A 205 10.50 11.16 -6.10
CA ASN A 205 10.03 10.60 -4.84
C ASN A 205 10.35 11.53 -3.66
N GLU A 206 9.60 11.36 -2.57
CA GLU A 206 10.01 11.85 -1.25
C GLU A 206 10.86 10.75 -0.56
N PRO A 207 11.58 11.05 0.54
CA PRO A 207 12.21 10.01 1.36
C PRO A 207 11.20 8.90 1.70
N LEU A 208 11.61 7.65 1.50
CA LEU A 208 10.71 6.50 1.60
C LEU A 208 10.48 6.03 3.04
N SER A 209 11.49 6.19 3.89
CA SER A 209 11.44 5.85 5.32
C SER A 209 10.92 7.04 6.13
N ASP A 210 10.08 6.74 7.12
CA ASP A 210 9.59 7.73 8.09
C ASP A 210 10.64 8.03 9.19
N GLU A 211 11.73 7.24 9.30
CA GLU A 211 12.90 7.56 10.15
C GLU A 211 13.71 8.76 9.62
N GLY A 212 13.50 9.09 8.34
CA GLY A 212 14.18 10.18 7.64
C GLY A 212 15.06 9.67 6.51
N LYS A 213 16.14 10.41 6.23
CA LYS A 213 16.99 10.11 5.06
C LYS A 213 17.88 8.89 5.23
N LYS A 214 18.23 8.55 6.46
CA LYS A 214 19.03 7.37 6.82
C LYS A 214 18.17 6.50 7.69
N PHE A 215 18.23 5.19 7.48
CA PHE A 215 17.42 4.23 8.21
C PHE A 215 18.20 2.94 8.41
N ASP A 216 17.82 2.21 9.45
CA ASP A 216 18.35 0.89 9.75
C ASP A 216 17.49 -0.18 9.07
N ILE A 217 18.12 -1.17 8.47
CA ILE A 217 17.42 -2.22 7.72
C ILE A 217 17.15 -3.39 8.66
N LEU A 218 15.87 -3.75 8.82
CA LEU A 218 15.42 -4.94 9.57
C LEU A 218 14.99 -6.09 8.65
N GLY A 219 14.82 -5.84 7.36
CA GLY A 219 14.44 -6.87 6.42
C GLY A 219 14.62 -6.41 4.98
N VAL A 220 15.09 -7.33 4.14
CA VAL A 220 15.14 -7.17 2.69
C VAL A 220 14.58 -8.42 2.07
N GLU A 221 13.65 -8.27 1.15
CA GLU A 221 13.17 -9.35 0.29
C GLU A 221 13.24 -8.93 -1.17
N LEU A 222 13.56 -9.88 -2.02
CA LEU A 222 13.50 -9.72 -3.47
C LEU A 222 12.60 -10.80 -4.05
N TRP A 223 11.55 -10.36 -4.72
CA TRP A 223 10.56 -11.22 -5.34
C TRP A 223 10.67 -11.15 -6.85
N TYR A 224 10.68 -12.30 -7.51
CA TYR A 224 10.59 -12.44 -8.95
C TYR A 224 9.11 -12.51 -9.38
N VAL A 225 8.76 -11.71 -10.38
CA VAL A 225 7.43 -11.61 -10.96
C VAL A 225 7.51 -11.86 -12.46
N GLY A 226 7.18 -13.06 -12.90
CA GLY A 226 7.22 -13.43 -14.31
C GLY A 226 6.81 -14.88 -14.51
N ALA A 227 6.50 -15.25 -15.75
CA ALA A 227 6.16 -16.63 -16.06
C ALA A 227 7.29 -17.58 -15.63
N THR A 228 6.92 -18.65 -14.94
CA THR A 228 7.75 -19.83 -14.73
C THR A 228 7.76 -20.59 -16.06
N GLY A 229 8.85 -20.42 -16.82
CA GLY A 229 9.12 -21.23 -18.00
C GLY A 229 9.56 -22.65 -17.62
#